data_AF-A0A9E4YQ81-F1
#
_entry.id   AF-A0A9E4YQ81-F1
#
_cell.length_a   1.000
_cell.length_b   1.000
_cell.length_c   1.000
_cell.angle_alpha   90.00
_cell.angle_beta   90.00
_cell.angle_gamma   90.00
#
_symmetry.space_group_name_H-M   'P 1'
#
loop_
_entity.id
_entity.type
_entity.pdbx_description
1 polymer ?
#
loop_
_entity_poly.entity_id
_entity_poly.type
_entity_poly.pdbx_seq_one_letter_code
_entity_poly.pdbx_strand_id
1 'polypeptide(L)'
;MPNKDVVERAKYEPLRKPPEPVSEALETLPYGLYVIGSRSEAGELNGMIADWLMQVSFKPRLVGCSFENDATTLKYVRATGVFSVNVLPV
;
A
#
# COMPACT_ATOMS: atom_id res chain seq x y z
N MET A 1 22.38 -19.47 -0.72
CA MET A 1 22.53 -19.09 -2.14
C MET A 1 21.11 -19.05 -2.72
N PRO A 2 20.63 -17.93 -3.30
CA PRO A 2 19.29 -17.92 -3.89
C PRO A 2 19.21 -18.98 -4.99
N ASN A 3 18.07 -19.69 -5.03
CA ASN A 3 17.83 -20.77 -5.99
C ASN A 3 18.04 -20.26 -7.43
N LYS A 4 18.77 -21.01 -8.25
CA LYS A 4 19.10 -20.64 -9.64
C LYS A 4 17.83 -20.31 -10.46
N ASP A 5 16.72 -20.95 -10.12
CA ASP A 5 15.38 -20.70 -10.70
C ASP A 5 14.87 -19.27 -10.49
N VAL A 6 15.20 -18.63 -9.36
CA VAL A 6 14.76 -17.26 -9.04
C VAL A 6 15.56 -16.23 -9.83
N VAL A 7 16.86 -16.48 -10.00
CA VAL A 7 17.76 -15.61 -10.77
C VAL A 7 17.47 -15.72 -12.27
N GLU A 8 17.00 -16.88 -12.73
CA GLU A 8 16.66 -17.14 -14.12
C GLU A 8 15.28 -16.60 -14.52
N ARG A 9 14.27 -16.69 -13.63
CA ARG A 9 12.96 -16.01 -13.81
C ARG A 9 13.10 -14.49 -13.93
N ALA A 10 13.99 -13.88 -13.15
CA ALA A 10 14.24 -12.44 -13.21
C ALA A 10 14.90 -11.97 -14.53
N LYS A 11 15.44 -12.89 -15.35
CA LYS A 11 16.13 -12.57 -16.61
C LYS A 11 15.23 -12.61 -17.85
N TYR A 12 14.05 -13.26 -17.80
CA TYR A 12 13.24 -13.55 -19.00
C TYR A 12 11.75 -13.19 -18.90
N GLU A 13 11.27 -12.66 -17.78
CA GLU A 13 10.03 -11.87 -17.80
C GLU A 13 10.42 -10.46 -18.31
N PRO A 14 9.83 -9.92 -19.39
CA PRO A 14 10.03 -8.52 -19.72
C PRO A 14 9.54 -7.72 -18.51
N LEU A 15 10.47 -7.21 -17.69
CA LEU A 15 10.23 -6.61 -16.35
C LEU A 15 9.34 -5.36 -16.36
N ARG A 16 8.77 -5.01 -17.50
CA ARG A 16 7.59 -4.18 -17.62
C ARG A 16 6.99 -4.44 -19.00
N LYS A 17 5.70 -4.78 -19.07
CA LYS A 17 4.91 -4.52 -20.28
C LYS A 17 5.18 -3.06 -20.68
N PRO A 18 5.32 -2.70 -21.98
CA PRO A 18 5.44 -1.29 -22.36
C PRO A 18 4.31 -0.54 -21.65
N PRO A 19 4.66 0.54 -20.92
CA PRO A 19 3.69 1.17 -20.03
C PRO A 19 2.52 1.63 -20.91
N GLU A 20 1.33 1.14 -20.59
CA GLU A 20 0.16 1.59 -21.31
C GLU A 20 -0.02 3.08 -21.00
N PRO A 21 -0.51 3.92 -21.94
CA PRO A 21 -0.55 5.38 -21.78
C PRO A 21 -1.17 5.87 -20.45
N VAL A 22 -2.07 5.08 -19.88
CA VAL A 22 -2.67 5.32 -18.56
C VAL A 22 -1.65 5.17 -17.42
N SER A 23 -0.79 4.15 -17.44
CA SER A 23 0.26 3.94 -16.41
C SER A 23 1.24 5.11 -16.40
N GLU A 24 1.71 5.53 -17.58
CA GLU A 24 2.63 6.68 -17.69
C GLU A 24 2.02 7.94 -17.08
N ALA A 25 0.75 8.22 -17.39
CA ALA A 25 0.07 9.37 -16.82
C ALA A 25 -0.03 9.30 -15.27
N LEU A 26 -0.37 8.14 -14.72
CA LEU A 26 -0.52 7.96 -13.26
C LEU A 26 0.81 8.04 -12.51
N GLU A 27 1.92 7.63 -13.13
CA GLU A 27 3.27 7.72 -12.56
C GLU A 27 3.79 9.16 -12.44
N THR A 28 3.16 10.13 -13.12
CA THR A 28 3.49 11.55 -12.95
C THR A 28 2.84 12.20 -11.73
N LEU A 29 1.86 11.52 -11.11
CA LEU A 29 1.18 12.06 -9.94
C LEU A 29 2.09 12.00 -8.71
N PRO A 30 2.09 13.03 -7.86
CA PRO A 30 2.83 12.99 -6.61
C PRO A 30 2.14 12.02 -5.64
N TYR A 31 2.93 11.15 -5.04
CA TYR A 31 2.49 10.25 -3.97
C TYR A 31 3.30 10.48 -2.71
N GLY A 32 2.61 10.54 -1.58
CA GLY A 32 3.27 10.43 -0.28
C GLY A 32 3.64 8.99 0.02
N LEU A 33 4.56 8.78 0.97
CA LEU A 33 4.90 7.46 1.46
C LEU A 33 4.41 7.30 2.90
N TYR A 34 3.51 6.34 3.12
CA TYR A 34 2.89 6.10 4.42
C TYR A 34 3.03 4.63 4.83
N VAL A 35 3.02 4.38 6.14
CA VAL A 35 2.79 3.05 6.70
C VAL A 35 1.47 3.06 7.45
N ILE A 36 0.55 2.20 7.02
CA ILE A 36 -0.73 1.97 7.68
C ILE A 36 -0.57 0.83 8.67
N GLY A 37 -0.77 1.13 9.95
CA GLY A 37 -0.77 0.14 11.02
C GLY A 37 -2.18 -0.37 11.30
N SER A 38 -2.29 -1.67 11.57
CA SER A 38 -3.54 -2.35 11.93
C SER A 38 -3.28 -3.46 12.94
N ARG A 39 -4.33 -3.90 13.63
CA ARG A 39 -4.25 -5.09 14.51
C ARG A 39 -5.46 -5.97 14.39
N SER A 40 -5.29 -7.27 14.61
CA SER A 40 -6.41 -8.19 14.80
C SER A 40 -7.05 -7.97 16.18
N GLU A 41 -8.25 -8.53 16.38
CA GLU A 41 -8.90 -8.54 17.71
C GLU A 41 -8.07 -9.30 18.75
N ALA A 42 -7.30 -10.30 18.31
CA ALA A 42 -6.37 -11.06 19.14
C ALA A 42 -5.04 -10.32 19.43
N GLY A 43 -4.85 -9.13 18.87
CA GLY A 43 -3.69 -8.28 19.11
C GLY A 43 -2.51 -8.48 18.16
N GLU A 44 -2.65 -9.30 17.11
CA GLU A 44 -1.60 -9.46 16.09
C GLU A 44 -1.44 -8.16 15.30
N LEU A 45 -0.21 -7.72 15.08
CA LEU A 45 0.09 -6.45 14.41
C LEU A 45 0.38 -6.67 12.93
N ASN A 46 -0.03 -5.71 12.12
CA ASN A 46 0.25 -5.67 10.69
C ASN A 46 0.56 -4.24 10.22
N GLY A 47 1.53 -4.11 9.32
CA GLY A 47 1.91 -2.85 8.70
C GLY A 47 1.90 -2.97 7.18
N MET A 48 1.35 -1.97 6.50
CA MET A 48 1.24 -1.92 5.03
C MET A 48 1.76 -0.59 4.51
N ILE A 49 2.62 -0.62 3.50
CA ILE A 49 3.01 0.60 2.78
C ILE A 49 1.82 1.06 1.93
N ALA A 50 1.51 2.35 1.99
CA ALA A 50 0.43 2.95 1.21
C ALA A 50 0.88 4.29 0.62
N ASP A 51 0.41 4.55 -0.59
CA ASP A 51 0.51 5.83 -1.29
C ASP A 51 -0.87 6.51 -1.45
N TRP A 52 -1.95 5.71 -1.53
CA TRP A 52 -3.32 6.18 -1.70
C TRP A 52 -3.96 6.61 -0.37
N LEU A 53 -3.47 7.73 0.15
CA LEU A 53 -3.96 8.41 1.35
C LEU A 53 -4.12 9.91 1.06
N MET A 54 -5.24 10.50 1.47
CA MET A 54 -5.43 11.95 1.41
C MET A 54 -6.28 12.48 2.55
N GLN A 55 -6.06 13.74 2.94
CA GLN A 55 -7.00 14.45 3.80
C GLN A 55 -8.27 14.75 3.02
N VAL A 56 -9.43 14.37 3.57
CA VAL A 56 -10.74 14.56 2.93
C VAL A 56 -11.62 15.58 3.67
N SER A 57 -11.23 16.00 4.87
CA SER A 57 -11.86 17.13 5.57
C SER A 57 -10.92 17.81 6.57
N PHE A 58 -11.12 19.11 6.74
CA PHE A 58 -10.44 19.93 7.73
C PHE A 58 -11.20 19.98 9.06
N LYS A 59 -12.54 19.94 9.01
CA LYS A 59 -13.41 19.93 10.19
C LYS A 59 -14.68 19.12 9.88
N PRO A 60 -14.88 17.94 10.52
CA PRO A 60 -13.91 17.24 11.37
C PRO A 60 -12.64 16.85 10.60
N ARG A 61 -11.54 16.56 11.31
CA ARG A 61 -10.30 16.11 10.67
C ARG A 61 -10.50 14.68 10.16
N LEU A 62 -10.51 14.49 8.84
CA LEU A 62 -10.73 13.19 8.20
C LEU A 62 -9.66 12.90 7.15
N VAL A 63 -9.32 11.62 7.03
CA VAL A 63 -8.49 11.08 5.96
C VAL A 63 -9.24 9.95 5.24
N GLY A 64 -9.00 9.82 3.94
CA GLY A 64 -9.40 8.68 3.13
C GLY A 64 -8.18 7.82 2.81
N CYS A 65 -8.33 6.51 2.87
CA CYS A 65 -7.32 5.53 2.49
C CYS A 65 -7.99 4.40 1.71
N SER A 66 -7.36 3.93 0.63
CA SER A 66 -7.81 2.74 -0.10
C SER A 66 -6.99 1.54 0.32
N PHE A 67 -7.67 0.39 0.38
CA PHE A 67 -7.05 -0.90 0.68
C PHE A 67 -7.44 -1.87 -0.42
N GLU A 68 -6.49 -2.73 -0.81
CA GLU A 68 -6.81 -3.89 -1.64
C GLU A 68 -7.81 -4.81 -0.90
N ASN A 69 -8.69 -5.46 -1.65
CA ASN A 69 -9.79 -6.25 -1.08
C ASN A 69 -9.30 -7.47 -0.28
N ASP A 70 -8.11 -7.97 -0.60
CA ASP A 70 -7.43 -9.10 0.05
C ASP A 70 -6.33 -8.67 1.03
N ALA A 71 -6.16 -7.38 1.29
CA ALA A 71 -5.17 -6.89 2.25
C ALA A 71 -5.50 -7.33 3.69
N THR A 72 -4.51 -7.88 4.40
CA THR A 72 -4.59 -8.16 5.84
C THR A 72 -4.99 -6.92 6.65
N THR A 73 -4.49 -5.75 6.25
CA THR A 73 -4.85 -4.45 6.83
C THR A 73 -6.36 -4.23 6.77
N LEU A 74 -6.99 -4.42 5.61
CA LEU A 74 -8.43 -4.22 5.44
C LEU A 74 -9.23 -5.17 6.35
N LYS A 75 -8.82 -6.45 6.43
CA LYS A 75 -9.43 -7.43 7.32
C LYS A 75 -9.40 -6.94 8.77
N TYR A 76 -8.25 -6.47 9.23
CA TYR A 76 -8.05 -6.01 10.62
C TYR A 76 -8.79 -4.71 10.91
N VAL A 77 -8.78 -3.75 9.98
CA VAL A 77 -9.51 -2.48 10.13
C VAL A 77 -11.03 -2.70 10.15
N ARG A 78 -11.55 -3.62 9.33
CA ARG A 78 -12.98 -3.97 9.35
C ARG A 78 -13.40 -4.64 10.66
N ALA A 79 -12.55 -5.50 11.22
CA ALA A 79 -12.83 -6.16 12.50
C ALA A 79 -12.75 -5.19 13.68
N THR A 80 -11.73 -4.32 13.71
CA THR A 80 -11.42 -3.49 14.90
C THR A 80 -11.93 -2.05 14.82
N GLY A 81 -12.31 -1.57 13.63
CA GLY A 81 -12.76 -0.20 13.40
C GLY A 81 -11.68 0.88 13.51
N VAL A 82 -10.40 0.50 13.66
CA VAL A 82 -9.30 1.45 13.88
C VAL A 82 -8.06 1.10 13.05
N PHE A 83 -7.29 2.13 12.71
CA PHE A 83 -5.97 2.02 12.08
C PHE A 83 -5.10 3.22 12.49
N SER A 84 -3.80 3.11 12.25
CA SER A 84 -2.86 4.23 12.37
C SER A 84 -2.28 4.61 11.01
N VAL A 85 -1.91 5.89 10.87
CA VAL A 85 -1.19 6.42 9.71
C VAL A 85 0.15 6.95 10.19
N ASN A 86 1.23 6.45 9.60
CA ASN A 86 2.60 6.89 9.89
C ASN A 86 3.15 7.55 8.63
N VAL A 87 3.44 8.84 8.71
CA VAL A 87 4.01 9.62 7.60
C VAL A 87 5.51 9.41 7.59
N LEU A 88 6.04 8.87 6.48
CA LEU A 88 7.48 8.69 6.34
C LEU A 88 8.14 9.97 5.82
N PRO A 89 9.37 10.27 6.28
CA PRO A 89 10.16 11.33 5.68
C PRO A 89 10.51 10.96 4.24
N VAL A 90 10.44 11.95 3.37
CA VAL A 90 10.86 11.89 1.96
C VAL A 90 12.09 12.73 1.75
#